data_AF-A0A4R8GVF5-F1
#
_entry.id   AF-A0A4R8GVF5-F1
#
_cell.length_a   1.000
_cell.length_b   1.000
_cell.length_c   1.000
_cell.angle_alpha   90.00
_cell.angle_beta   90.00
_cell.angle_gamma   90.00
#
_symmetry.space_group_name_H-M   'P 1'
#
loop_
_entity.id
_entity.type
_entity.pdbx_description
1 polymer ?
#
loop_
_entity_poly.entity_id
_entity_poly.type
_entity_poly.pdbx_seq_one_letter_code
_entity_poly.pdbx_strand_id
1 'polypeptide(L)'
;MLNLLNDPDFVQKCETSSPLEMVEYLTGGNIRGLEKITLGTLANRKQLPANVVNVLIVYFFSTFANKVYDRNDLARLYDYWASNHVYSFAKAQEMTGEDIVNVLAGLK
;
A
#
# COMPACT_ATOMS: atom_id res chain seq x y z
N MET A 1 -7.44 7.05 -7.89
CA MET A 1 -6.23 7.16 -7.06
C MET A 1 -5.03 6.51 -7.76
N LEU A 2 -5.14 5.29 -8.31
CA LEU A 2 -4.03 4.64 -9.03
C LEU A 2 -3.43 5.45 -10.19
N ASN A 3 -4.23 6.25 -10.91
CA ASN A 3 -3.74 7.12 -11.98
C ASN A 3 -2.68 8.14 -11.51
N LEU A 4 -2.60 8.44 -10.21
CA LEU A 4 -1.57 9.30 -9.62
C LEU A 4 -0.18 8.65 -9.71
N LEU A 5 -0.07 7.32 -9.80
CA LEU A 5 1.22 6.64 -9.97
C LEU A 5 1.90 6.92 -11.33
N ASN A 6 1.20 7.59 -12.26
CA ASN A 6 1.76 8.08 -13.51
C ASN A 6 2.15 9.58 -13.45
N ASP A 7 1.82 10.27 -12.36
CA ASP A 7 2.14 11.67 -12.14
C ASP A 7 3.56 11.79 -11.52
N PRO A 8 4.51 12.48 -12.17
CA PRO A 8 5.89 12.54 -11.68
C PRO A 8 6.04 13.10 -10.26
N ASP A 9 5.24 14.09 -9.89
CA ASP A 9 5.30 14.72 -8.56
C ASP A 9 4.79 13.75 -7.48
N PHE A 10 3.74 12.99 -7.80
CA PHE A 10 3.24 11.94 -6.92
C PHE A 10 4.17 10.73 -6.81
N VAL A 11 4.84 10.35 -7.91
CA VAL A 11 5.89 9.31 -7.90
C VAL A 11 7.03 9.73 -6.97
N GLN A 12 7.54 10.96 -7.11
CA GLN A 12 8.57 11.48 -6.22
C GLN A 12 8.13 11.47 -4.76
N LYS A 13 6.85 11.77 -4.50
CA LYS A 13 6.28 11.67 -3.16
C LYS A 13 6.27 10.23 -2.64
N CYS A 14 5.93 9.26 -3.47
CA CYS A 14 6.01 7.84 -3.13
C CYS A 14 7.44 7.37 -2.86
N GLU A 15 8.45 7.96 -3.50
CA GLU A 15 9.85 7.60 -3.26
C GLU A 15 10.43 8.19 -1.97
N THR A 16 9.93 9.36 -1.55
CA THR A 16 10.53 10.15 -0.47
C THR A 16 9.76 10.10 0.85
N SER A 17 8.45 9.86 0.83
CA SER A 17 7.62 9.86 2.03
C SER A 17 7.80 8.57 2.84
N SER A 18 7.62 8.65 4.15
CA SER A 18 7.40 7.46 4.96
C SER A 18 6.01 6.86 4.70
N PRO A 19 5.81 5.56 4.99
CA PRO A 19 4.49 4.91 4.90
C PRO A 19 3.39 5.62 5.71
N LEU A 20 3.73 6.19 6.86
CA LEU A 20 2.79 6.94 7.70
C LEU A 20 2.36 8.23 7.01
N GLU A 21 3.32 9.04 6.54
CA GLU A 21 3.04 10.29 5.82
C GLU A 21 2.22 10.03 4.54
N MET A 22 2.43 8.89 3.89
CA MET A 22 1.64 8.50 2.71
C MET A 22 0.17 8.25 3.08
N VAL A 23 -0.10 7.53 4.18
CA VAL A 23 -1.48 7.34 4.65
C VAL A 23 -2.11 8.65 5.11
N GLU A 24 -1.37 9.50 5.83
CA GLU A 24 -1.85 10.83 6.22
C GLU A 24 -2.27 11.65 4.99
N TYR A 25 -1.44 11.64 3.95
CA TYR A 25 -1.73 12.32 2.69
C TYR A 25 -3.00 11.76 2.01
N LEU A 26 -3.12 10.44 1.88
CA LEU A 26 -4.26 9.81 1.21
C LEU A 26 -5.58 9.94 1.98
N THR A 27 -5.52 10.05 3.30
CA THR A 27 -6.71 10.17 4.17
C THR A 27 -7.07 11.61 4.54
N GLY A 28 -6.31 12.60 4.04
CA GLY A 28 -6.47 14.00 4.43
C GLY A 28 -6.27 14.23 5.94
N GLY A 29 -5.39 13.44 6.57
CA GLY A 29 -5.14 13.45 8.02
C GLY A 29 -6.16 12.68 8.86
N ASN A 30 -7.20 12.10 8.27
CA ASN A 30 -8.19 11.31 9.00
C ASN A 30 -7.79 9.83 9.13
N ILE A 31 -6.68 9.59 9.82
CA ILE A 31 -6.21 8.23 10.12
C ILE A 31 -7.05 7.65 11.26
N ARG A 32 -7.87 6.65 10.96
CA ARG A 32 -8.67 5.94 11.98
C ARG A 32 -7.79 4.91 12.69
N GLY A 33 -8.32 4.34 13.78
CA GLY A 33 -7.56 3.42 14.63
C GLY A 33 -7.05 2.17 13.90
N LEU A 34 -7.79 1.71 12.88
CA LEU A 34 -7.43 0.54 12.09
C LEU A 34 -6.17 0.79 11.27
N GLU A 35 -6.10 1.93 10.60
CA GLU A 35 -4.95 2.35 9.79
C GLU A 35 -3.68 2.46 10.65
N LYS A 36 -3.78 3.00 11.88
CA LYS A 36 -2.63 3.08 12.81
C LYS A 36 -2.10 1.70 13.19
N ILE A 37 -2.99 0.75 13.49
CA ILE A 37 -2.61 -0.61 13.87
C ILE A 37 -1.96 -1.34 12.70
N THR A 38 -2.55 -1.22 11.52
CA THR A 38 -2.04 -1.89 10.32
C THR A 38 -0.69 -1.30 9.89
N LEU A 39 -0.51 0.02 9.95
CA LEU A 39 0.78 0.67 9.69
C LEU A 39 1.86 0.29 10.70
N GLY A 40 1.52 0.24 12.00
CA GLY A 40 2.45 -0.21 13.04
C GLY A 40 2.92 -1.65 12.81
N THR A 41 2.05 -2.51 12.27
CA THR A 41 2.40 -3.89 11.92
C THR A 41 3.35 -3.95 10.72
N LEU A 42 3.14 -3.11 9.70
CA LEU A 42 4.01 -3.03 8.52
C LEU A 42 5.41 -2.48 8.83
N ALA A 43 5.50 -1.47 9.71
CA ALA A 43 6.78 -0.84 10.08
C ALA A 43 7.80 -1.83 10.64
N ASN A 44 7.33 -2.94 11.25
CA ASN A 44 8.19 -3.98 11.82
C ASN A 44 8.65 -5.02 10.79
N ARG A 45 8.01 -5.12 9.61
CA ARG A 45 8.25 -6.23 8.68
C ARG A 45 9.49 -6.07 7.79
N LYS A 46 9.93 -4.84 7.50
CA LYS A 46 11.22 -4.46 6.84
C LYS A 46 11.68 -5.27 5.60
N GLN A 47 10.82 -6.10 5.00
CA GLN A 47 11.12 -6.91 3.81
C GLN A 47 11.00 -6.12 2.51
N LEU A 48 10.08 -5.16 2.46
CA LEU A 48 9.84 -4.29 1.31
C LEU A 48 10.47 -2.91 1.53
N PRO A 49 11.11 -2.32 0.50
CA PRO A 49 11.54 -0.93 0.51
C PRO A 49 10.38 0.05 0.75
N ALA A 50 10.66 1.19 1.38
CA ALA A 50 9.62 2.17 1.74
C ALA A 50 8.81 2.67 0.52
N ASN A 51 9.47 2.91 -0.61
CA ASN A 51 8.80 3.33 -1.84
C ASN A 51 7.81 2.28 -2.39
N VAL A 52 8.16 0.99 -2.31
CA VAL A 52 7.24 -0.11 -2.64
C VAL A 52 6.06 -0.14 -1.69
N VAL A 53 6.32 0.01 -0.37
CA VAL A 53 5.25 0.05 0.64
C VAL A 53 4.30 1.21 0.39
N ASN A 54 4.81 2.36 -0.05
CA ASN A 54 3.99 3.51 -0.41
C ASN A 54 3.08 3.21 -1.61
N VAL A 55 3.58 2.53 -2.64
CA VAL A 55 2.74 2.08 -3.77
C VAL A 55 1.69 1.07 -3.30
N LEU A 56 2.05 0.14 -2.43
CA LEU A 56 1.11 -0.82 -1.82
C LEU A 56 -0.02 -0.10 -1.05
N ILE A 57 0.33 0.93 -0.29
CA ILE A 57 -0.63 1.77 0.44
C ILE A 57 -1.58 2.46 -0.54
N VAL A 58 -1.06 3.08 -1.60
CA VAL A 58 -1.87 3.71 -2.65
C VAL A 58 -2.81 2.69 -3.29
N TYR A 59 -2.31 1.50 -3.61
CA TYR A 59 -3.09 0.39 -4.16
C TYR A 59 -4.22 -0.03 -3.24
N PHE A 60 -3.93 -0.24 -1.96
CA PHE A 60 -4.91 -0.61 -0.95
C PHE A 60 -6.02 0.44 -0.78
N PHE A 61 -5.65 1.68 -0.51
CA PHE A 61 -6.61 2.75 -0.28
C PHE A 61 -7.34 3.18 -1.55
N SER A 62 -6.78 2.94 -2.74
CA SER A 62 -7.52 3.16 -3.99
C SER A 62 -8.81 2.34 -4.08
N THR A 63 -8.84 1.18 -3.42
CA THR A 63 -10.00 0.28 -3.42
C THR A 63 -10.84 0.38 -2.15
N PHE A 64 -10.18 0.51 -1.00
CA PHE A 64 -10.82 0.43 0.32
C PHE A 64 -11.03 1.78 1.01
N ALA A 65 -10.62 2.90 0.43
CA ALA A 65 -10.96 4.22 0.99
C ALA A 65 -12.48 4.33 1.19
N ASN A 66 -12.88 4.69 2.41
CA ASN A 66 -14.28 4.77 2.86
C ASN A 66 -15.07 3.46 2.84
N LYS A 67 -14.41 2.30 2.74
CA LYS A 67 -15.03 0.97 2.86
C LYS A 67 -14.53 0.26 4.12
N VAL A 68 -15.31 -0.71 4.59
CA VAL A 68 -14.86 -1.65 5.61
C VAL A 68 -13.91 -2.66 4.96
N TYR A 69 -12.76 -2.90 5.58
CA TYR A 69 -11.75 -3.87 5.16
C TYR A 69 -11.26 -4.69 6.36
N ASP A 70 -10.70 -5.88 6.14
CA ASP A 70 -10.10 -6.65 7.23
C ASP A 70 -8.76 -6.03 7.65
N ARG A 71 -8.55 -5.89 8.96
CA ARG A 71 -7.33 -5.28 9.52
C ARG A 71 -6.03 -5.94 9.02
N ASN A 72 -6.10 -7.21 8.63
CA ASN A 72 -4.98 -8.01 8.18
C ASN A 72 -4.77 -7.97 6.66
N ASP A 73 -5.72 -7.47 5.86
CA ASP A 73 -5.63 -7.53 4.39
C ASP A 73 -4.40 -6.81 3.85
N LEU A 74 -4.09 -5.63 4.38
CA LEU A 74 -2.89 -4.90 3.97
C LEU A 74 -1.60 -5.66 4.37
N ALA A 75 -1.60 -6.37 5.50
CA ALA A 75 -0.48 -7.19 5.92
C ALA A 75 -0.32 -8.44 5.05
N ARG A 76 -1.43 -9.08 4.65
CA ARG A 76 -1.45 -10.22 3.72
C ARG A 76 -0.94 -9.81 2.34
N LEU A 77 -1.36 -8.65 1.84
CA LEU A 77 -0.85 -8.10 0.57
C LEU A 77 0.64 -7.77 0.64
N TYR A 78 1.10 -7.22 1.77
CA TYR A 78 2.52 -7.00 1.99
C TYR A 78 3.32 -8.32 1.88
N ASP A 79 2.88 -9.36 2.57
CA ASP A 79 3.57 -10.66 2.55
C ASP A 79 3.53 -11.30 1.16
N TYR A 80 2.41 -11.13 0.44
CA TYR A 80 2.27 -11.54 -0.95
C TYR A 80 3.28 -10.82 -1.86
N TRP A 81 3.40 -9.50 -1.75
CA TRP A 81 4.37 -8.72 -2.55
C TRP A 81 5.81 -9.07 -2.19
N ALA A 82 6.11 -9.25 -0.90
CA ALA A 82 7.42 -9.70 -0.45
C ALA A 82 7.80 -11.07 -1.01
N SER A 83 6.84 -12.02 -1.03
CA SER A 83 7.04 -13.37 -1.56
C SER A 83 7.18 -13.38 -3.09
N ASN A 84 6.57 -12.42 -3.78
CA ASN A 84 6.69 -12.24 -5.24
C ASN A 84 7.85 -11.31 -5.64
N HIS A 85 8.78 -11.02 -4.72
CA HIS A 85 9.98 -10.23 -4.99
C HIS A 85 9.71 -8.83 -5.57
N VAL A 86 8.61 -8.20 -5.14
CA VAL A 86 8.22 -6.85 -5.56
C VAL A 86 9.08 -5.82 -4.82
N TYR A 87 10.34 -5.65 -5.22
CA TYR A 87 11.31 -4.77 -4.53
C TYR A 87 11.63 -3.48 -5.29
N SER A 88 11.01 -3.24 -6.44
CA SER A 88 11.19 -2.01 -7.22
C SER A 88 9.87 -1.28 -7.40
N PHE A 89 9.94 0.05 -7.56
CA PHE A 89 8.77 0.87 -7.84
C PHE A 89 8.03 0.42 -9.10
N ALA A 90 8.77 0.18 -10.19
CA ALA A 90 8.21 -0.31 -11.45
C ALA A 90 7.44 -1.62 -11.26
N LYS A 91 8.01 -2.58 -10.51
CA LYS A 91 7.31 -3.85 -10.25
C LYS A 91 6.08 -3.65 -9.38
N ALA A 92 6.17 -2.79 -8.36
CA ALA A 92 5.04 -2.45 -7.52
C ALA A 92 3.90 -1.81 -8.33
N GLN A 93 4.22 -0.95 -9.28
CA GLN A 93 3.27 -0.33 -10.20
C GLN A 93 2.60 -1.37 -11.10
N GLU A 94 3.35 -2.33 -11.65
CA GLU A 94 2.78 -3.46 -12.41
C GLU A 94 1.74 -4.24 -11.58
N MET A 95 2.07 -4.55 -10.32
CA MET A 95 1.18 -5.31 -9.42
C MET A 95 -0.14 -4.56 -9.14
N THR A 96 -0.17 -3.22 -9.27
CA THR A 96 -1.41 -2.46 -9.09
C THR A 96 -2.43 -2.69 -10.22
N GLY A 97 -2.04 -3.34 -11.31
CA GLY A 97 -2.94 -3.74 -12.39
C GLY A 97 -3.84 -4.94 -12.04
N GLU A 98 -3.52 -5.67 -10.98
CA GLU A 98 -4.35 -6.79 -10.50
C GLU A 98 -5.54 -6.28 -9.68
N ASP A 99 -6.67 -7.00 -9.72
CA ASP A 99 -7.80 -6.72 -8.84
C ASP A 99 -7.47 -7.19 -7.41
N ILE A 100 -7.40 -6.24 -6.48
CA ILE A 100 -6.99 -6.48 -5.09
C ILE A 100 -7.91 -7.46 -4.35
N VAL A 101 -9.21 -7.48 -4.68
CA VAL A 101 -10.19 -8.38 -4.05
C VAL A 101 -9.92 -9.82 -4.51
N ASN A 102 -9.63 -10.00 -5.80
CA ASN A 102 -9.25 -11.31 -6.33
C ASN A 102 -7.92 -11.80 -5.76
N VAL A 103 -6.92 -10.92 -5.64
CA VAL A 103 -5.65 -11.24 -4.98
C VAL A 103 -5.92 -11.72 -3.55
N LEU A 104 -6.62 -10.92 -2.74
CA LEU A 104 -6.91 -11.23 -1.34
C LEU A 104 -7.73 -12.52 -1.16
N ALA A 105 -8.64 -12.83 -2.07
CA ALA A 105 -9.41 -14.08 -2.05
C ALA A 105 -8.53 -15.31 -2.37
N GLY A 106 -7.44 -15.12 -3.14
CA GLY A 106 -6.47 -16.16 -3.46
C GLY A 106 -5.41 -16.40 -2.37
N LEU A 107 -5.20 -15.43 -1.47
CA LEU A 107 -4.30 -15.59 -0.33
C LEU A 107 -4.97 -16.49 0.72
N LYS A 108 -4.38 -17.63 1.06
CA LYS A 108 -4.91 -18.53 2.11
C LYS A 108 -4.43 -18.12 3.50
#